data_AF-A0A1B9QZ99-F1
#
_entry.id   AF-A0A1B9QZ99-F1
#
_cell.length_a   1.000
_cell.length_b   1.000
_cell.length_c   1.000
_cell.angle_alpha   90.00
_cell.angle_beta   90.00
_cell.angle_gamma   90.00
#
_symmetry.space_group_name_H-M   'P 1'
#
loop_
_entity.id
_entity.type
_entity.pdbx_description
1 polymer ?
#
loop_
_entity_poly.entity_id
_entity_poly.type
_entity_poly.pdbx_seq_one_letter_code
_entity_poly.pdbx_strand_id
1 'polypeptide(L)'
;DSGLEALYDRMLVRVFINRIQNKQNFKSMLTVGTQQEAKIPEGLAITDEEYHKWQAEFDQLELSDSVFEKLFKLKSMVEGKDDAQEILTDTDSYVSDRRWKKAVRLLKASAFFNGRSSINPLDLLLLQDCLWNSPESRDNVRSIIRDFALHHAFDQQDVELQISMCREELEDIQTHIESTYSVVLSQDAPTGLLKKHVQHYDISSANSYQVGTTKGLVKLVLLQSNMSVSESDKGDSRWVYLPKNDLSKVIKEGGGEIYGYVNQNTNICRLTFDVDAENHLVIKDIANRGVLVALADKEGLDSSLYQQWSTKADEAMTQLQNADYHLRKVRSDFHGALPHSFIDTDLPTTMEVGLQELLTQLEATKVECEKTVFRVKHLDEFFA
;
A
#
# COMPACT_ATOMS: atom_id res chain seq x y z
N ASP A 1 34.04 -14.17 -34.52
CA ASP A 1 32.93 -13.66 -33.70
C ASP A 1 33.33 -12.78 -32.52
N SER A 2 34.30 -13.16 -31.67
CA SER A 2 34.71 -12.37 -30.49
C SER A 2 35.10 -10.88 -30.73
N GLY A 3 35.60 -10.52 -31.93
CA GLY A 3 36.02 -9.13 -32.23
C GLY A 3 34.87 -8.13 -32.40
N LEU A 4 33.72 -8.57 -32.90
CA LEU A 4 32.55 -7.70 -33.11
C LEU A 4 31.79 -7.46 -31.81
N GLU A 5 31.72 -8.46 -30.93
CA GLU A 5 31.14 -8.34 -29.58
C GLU A 5 31.91 -7.31 -28.74
N ALA A 6 33.25 -7.31 -28.82
CA ALA A 6 34.09 -6.34 -28.12
C ALA A 6 33.87 -4.89 -28.60
N LEU A 7 33.55 -4.70 -29.88
CA LEU A 7 33.18 -3.39 -30.44
C LEU A 7 31.75 -3.02 -30.04
N TYR A 8 30.82 -3.97 -30.07
CA TYR A 8 29.43 -3.77 -29.68
C TYR A 8 29.29 -3.33 -28.21
N ASP A 9 30.08 -3.91 -27.29
CA ASP A 9 30.12 -3.46 -25.88
C ASP A 9 30.71 -2.05 -25.71
N ARG A 10 31.44 -1.52 -26.70
CA ARG A 10 31.96 -0.14 -26.63
C ARG A 10 30.89 0.89 -27.01
N MET A 11 29.86 0.50 -27.77
CA MET A 11 28.71 1.34 -28.11
C MET A 11 27.74 1.34 -26.92
N LEU A 12 27.65 2.47 -26.22
CA LEU A 12 26.84 2.60 -25.01
C LEU A 12 25.35 2.63 -25.33
N VAL A 13 24.92 3.59 -26.15
CA VAL A 13 23.50 3.81 -26.46
C VAL A 13 23.10 2.96 -27.65
N ARG A 14 21.99 2.23 -27.51
CA ARG A 14 21.45 1.31 -28.50
C ARG A 14 19.97 1.59 -28.66
N VAL A 15 19.64 2.14 -29.83
CA VAL A 15 18.26 2.48 -30.17
C VAL A 15 17.78 1.55 -31.27
N PHE A 16 16.75 0.77 -30.97
CA PHE A 16 16.06 -0.03 -31.98
C PHE A 16 15.05 0.84 -32.72
N ILE A 17 15.29 1.10 -34.01
CA ILE A 17 14.44 1.92 -34.86
C ILE A 17 13.56 1.02 -35.73
N ASN A 18 12.25 1.09 -35.52
CA ASN A 18 11.27 0.36 -36.34
C ASN A 18 10.80 1.22 -37.53
N ARG A 19 10.15 0.59 -38.52
CA ARG A 19 9.51 1.27 -39.65
C ARG A 19 8.39 2.18 -39.15
N ILE A 20 8.09 3.25 -39.91
CA ILE A 20 7.01 4.18 -39.60
C ILE A 20 5.66 3.44 -39.62
N GLN A 21 4.99 3.38 -38.47
CA GLN A 21 3.69 2.73 -38.33
C GLN A 21 2.51 3.69 -38.55
N ASN A 22 2.66 4.96 -38.14
CA ASN A 22 1.60 5.95 -38.24
C ASN A 22 1.37 6.39 -39.70
N LYS A 23 0.13 6.24 -40.19
CA LYS A 23 -0.28 6.56 -41.57
C LYS A 23 0.00 8.01 -41.98
N GLN A 24 -0.21 8.97 -41.07
CA GLN A 24 0.03 10.38 -41.35
C GLN A 24 1.53 10.66 -41.46
N ASN A 25 2.34 10.14 -40.52
CA ASN A 25 3.80 10.27 -40.59
C ASN A 25 4.37 9.60 -41.85
N PHE A 26 3.84 8.44 -42.23
CA PHE A 26 4.24 7.75 -43.45
C PHE A 26 3.87 8.54 -44.71
N LYS A 27 2.64 9.08 -44.77
CA LYS A 27 2.21 9.97 -45.85
C LYS A 27 3.13 11.19 -45.93
N SER A 28 3.39 11.86 -44.81
CA SER A 28 4.27 13.04 -44.75
C SER A 28 5.68 12.72 -45.23
N MET A 29 6.29 11.61 -44.80
CA MET A 29 7.60 11.15 -45.27
C MET A 29 7.64 10.95 -46.80
N LEU A 30 6.56 10.42 -47.39
CA LEU A 30 6.48 10.20 -48.84
C LEU A 30 6.19 11.48 -49.64
N THR A 31 5.43 12.41 -49.08
CA THR A 31 4.93 13.60 -49.81
C THR A 31 5.77 14.84 -49.59
N VAL A 32 6.38 14.98 -48.42
CA VAL A 32 7.25 16.09 -48.06
C VAL A 32 8.67 15.60 -48.26
N GLY A 33 9.25 15.87 -49.44
CA GLY A 33 10.65 15.54 -49.69
C GLY A 33 11.53 16.10 -48.56
N THR A 34 12.34 15.26 -47.95
CA THR A 34 13.30 15.67 -46.92
C THR A 34 14.30 16.62 -47.57
N GLN A 35 14.36 17.88 -47.12
CA GLN A 35 15.50 18.74 -47.49
C GLN A 35 16.77 18.03 -46.98
N GLN A 36 17.76 17.84 -47.87
CA GLN A 36 18.95 17.02 -47.58
C GLN A 36 19.80 17.56 -46.44
N GLU A 37 19.72 18.86 -46.12
CA GLU A 37 20.47 19.50 -45.06
C GLU A 37 19.54 20.28 -44.13
N ALA A 38 19.49 19.89 -42.86
CA ALA A 38 18.86 20.68 -41.82
C ALA A 38 19.67 21.97 -41.63
N LYS A 39 19.05 23.13 -41.87
CA LYS A 39 19.68 24.42 -41.57
C LYS A 39 19.62 24.67 -40.07
N ILE A 40 20.76 24.51 -39.41
CA ILE A 40 20.90 24.86 -37.99
C ILE A 40 20.88 26.41 -37.89
N PRO A 41 19.99 26.99 -37.08
CA PRO A 41 19.98 28.43 -36.81
C PRO A 41 21.34 28.96 -36.33
N GLU A 42 21.67 30.21 -36.70
CA GLU A 42 22.88 30.88 -36.22
C GLU A 42 22.89 30.93 -34.68
N GLY A 43 24.03 30.60 -34.08
CA GLY A 43 24.22 30.58 -32.63
C GLY A 43 23.81 29.28 -31.92
N LEU A 44 23.24 28.29 -32.61
CA LEU A 44 22.93 26.96 -32.02
C LEU A 44 24.00 25.89 -32.29
N ALA A 45 24.93 26.15 -33.19
CA ALA A 45 26.03 25.23 -33.47
C ALA A 45 27.01 25.23 -32.29
N ILE A 46 27.23 24.05 -31.71
CA ILE A 46 28.18 23.84 -30.62
C ILE A 46 29.60 24.06 -31.15
N THR A 47 30.33 24.99 -30.55
CA THR A 47 31.73 25.26 -30.88
C THR A 47 32.68 24.26 -30.23
N ASP A 48 33.91 24.15 -30.74
CA ASP A 48 34.93 23.27 -30.14
C ASP A 48 35.26 23.68 -28.69
N GLU A 49 35.28 24.98 -28.40
CA GLU A 49 35.51 25.52 -27.06
C GLU A 49 34.40 25.11 -26.09
N GLU A 50 33.13 25.26 -26.49
CA GLU A 50 31.98 24.83 -25.71
C GLU A 50 31.98 23.32 -25.48
N TYR A 51 32.25 22.53 -26.52
CA TYR A 51 32.31 21.08 -26.41
C TYR A 51 33.36 20.62 -25.38
N HIS A 52 34.59 21.13 -25.46
CA HIS A 52 35.65 20.76 -24.52
C HIS A 52 35.37 21.26 -23.10
N LYS A 53 34.78 22.46 -22.97
CA LYS A 53 34.35 23.00 -21.68
C LYS A 53 33.28 22.13 -21.04
N TRP A 54 32.21 21.79 -21.76
CA TRP A 54 31.13 20.97 -21.23
C TRP A 54 31.59 19.57 -20.82
N GLN A 55 32.51 18.94 -21.57
CA GLN A 55 33.11 17.66 -21.18
C GLN A 55 33.76 17.73 -19.80
N ALA A 56 34.53 18.80 -19.52
CA ALA A 56 35.16 18.98 -18.23
C ALA A 56 34.16 19.33 -17.13
N GLU A 57 33.10 20.08 -17.44
CA GLU A 57 32.06 20.48 -16.49
C GLU A 57 31.17 19.31 -16.09
N PHE A 58 30.60 18.55 -17.04
CA PHE A 58 29.72 17.45 -16.66
C PHE A 58 30.48 16.30 -15.98
N ASP A 59 31.77 16.11 -16.25
CA ASP A 59 32.56 15.07 -15.57
C ASP A 59 32.67 15.34 -14.05
N GLN A 60 32.52 16.61 -13.62
CA GLN A 60 32.53 17.04 -12.20
C GLN A 60 31.19 16.84 -11.48
N LEU A 61 30.09 16.55 -12.18
CA LEU A 61 28.79 16.36 -11.55
C LEU A 61 28.82 15.18 -10.59
N GLU A 62 28.17 15.35 -9.44
CA GLU A 62 28.14 14.35 -8.39
C GLU A 62 27.04 13.31 -8.65
N LEU A 63 27.38 12.05 -8.37
CA LEU A 63 26.41 10.99 -8.12
C LEU A 63 26.22 10.93 -6.60
N SER A 64 25.16 11.56 -6.11
CA SER A 64 24.85 11.54 -4.67
C SER A 64 24.59 10.11 -4.19
N ASP A 65 24.87 9.83 -2.92
CA ASP A 65 24.65 8.51 -2.30
C ASP A 65 23.21 8.01 -2.50
N SER A 66 22.20 8.89 -2.36
CA SER A 66 20.79 8.54 -2.59
C SER A 66 20.55 7.98 -4.00
N VAL A 67 21.06 8.65 -5.03
CA VAL A 67 20.92 8.19 -6.43
C VAL A 67 21.80 6.97 -6.71
N PHE A 68 22.94 6.82 -6.03
CA PHE A 68 23.75 5.61 -6.10
C PHE A 68 22.99 4.39 -5.58
N GLU A 69 22.30 4.50 -4.45
CA GLU A 69 21.47 3.40 -3.93
C GLU A 69 20.36 3.02 -4.92
N LYS A 70 19.75 4.01 -5.59
CA LYS A 70 18.78 3.76 -6.68
C LYS A 70 19.40 3.07 -7.89
N LEU A 71 20.59 3.51 -8.30
CA LEU A 71 21.35 2.86 -9.37
C LEU A 71 21.72 1.42 -9.01
N PHE A 72 22.12 1.17 -7.76
CA PHE A 72 22.48 -0.15 -7.27
C PHE A 72 21.26 -1.07 -7.19
N LYS A 73 20.12 -0.57 -6.71
CA LYS A 73 18.84 -1.29 -6.76
C LYS A 73 18.49 -1.70 -8.18
N LEU A 74 18.54 -0.78 -9.14
CA LEU A 74 18.31 -1.10 -10.55
C LEU A 74 19.29 -2.15 -11.08
N LYS A 75 20.57 -2.07 -10.70
CA LYS A 75 21.57 -3.08 -11.05
C LYS A 75 21.19 -4.47 -10.49
N SER A 76 20.76 -4.55 -9.24
CA SER A 76 20.32 -5.81 -8.62
C SER A 76 19.10 -6.41 -9.32
N MET A 77 18.13 -5.58 -9.71
CA MET A 77 16.97 -6.01 -10.49
C MET A 77 17.38 -6.56 -11.87
N VAL A 78 18.30 -5.90 -12.57
CA VAL A 78 18.83 -6.36 -13.86
C VAL A 78 19.62 -7.67 -13.74
N GLU A 79 20.32 -7.88 -12.62
CA GLU A 79 21.06 -9.11 -12.34
C GLU A 79 20.18 -10.26 -11.83
N GLY A 80 18.87 -10.04 -11.65
CA GLY A 80 17.93 -11.05 -11.13
C GLY A 80 18.20 -11.43 -9.68
N LYS A 81 18.83 -10.56 -8.89
CA LYS A 81 19.21 -10.83 -7.49
C LYS A 81 18.11 -10.49 -6.48
N ASP A 82 17.09 -9.76 -6.91
CA ASP A 82 15.99 -9.30 -6.06
C ASP A 82 14.78 -10.25 -6.09
N ASP A 83 14.67 -11.11 -7.11
CA ASP A 83 13.60 -12.10 -7.20
C ASP A 83 14.00 -13.40 -6.48
N ALA A 84 13.16 -13.85 -5.54
CA ALA A 84 13.27 -15.17 -4.90
C ALA A 84 13.05 -16.35 -5.87
N GLN A 85 12.83 -16.06 -7.15
CA GLN A 85 12.79 -17.02 -8.24
C GLN A 85 14.07 -16.83 -9.06
N GLU A 86 15.01 -17.78 -8.92
CA GLU A 86 16.12 -17.97 -9.85
C GLU A 86 15.57 -18.21 -11.26
N ILE A 87 15.16 -17.16 -11.95
CA ILE A 87 14.97 -17.21 -13.39
C ILE A 87 16.38 -17.23 -13.95
N LEU A 88 16.84 -18.45 -14.21
CA LEU A 88 17.96 -18.84 -15.07
C LEU A 88 18.64 -17.62 -15.67
N THR A 89 19.75 -17.20 -15.08
CA THR A 89 20.59 -16.11 -15.60
C THR A 89 21.02 -16.49 -17.02
N ASP A 90 20.24 -16.07 -18.00
CA ASP A 90 20.63 -16.16 -19.39
C ASP A 90 21.86 -15.28 -19.56
N THR A 91 22.87 -15.80 -20.23
CA THR A 91 24.13 -15.09 -20.49
C THR A 91 23.91 -13.72 -21.16
N ASP A 92 22.74 -13.52 -21.76
CA ASP A 92 22.30 -12.28 -22.40
C ASP A 92 22.01 -11.11 -21.44
N SER A 93 21.80 -11.38 -20.14
CA SER A 93 21.50 -10.33 -19.14
C SER A 93 22.75 -9.74 -18.47
N TYR A 94 23.95 -10.23 -18.79
CA TYR A 94 25.18 -9.71 -18.19
C TYR A 94 25.53 -8.29 -18.69
N VAL A 95 25.68 -7.36 -17.75
CA VAL A 95 26.16 -5.99 -17.99
C VAL A 95 27.52 -5.81 -17.33
N SER A 96 28.55 -5.48 -18.12
CA SER A 96 29.90 -5.26 -17.60
C SER A 96 30.02 -3.99 -16.76
N ASP A 97 30.91 -3.98 -15.76
CA ASP A 97 31.24 -2.79 -14.95
C ASP A 97 31.68 -1.60 -15.82
N ARG A 98 32.36 -1.89 -16.94
CA ARG A 98 32.74 -0.89 -17.94
C ARG A 98 31.53 -0.17 -18.49
N ARG A 99 30.44 -0.89 -18.76
CA ARG A 99 29.21 -0.31 -19.28
C ARG A 99 28.52 0.55 -18.23
N TRP A 100 28.41 0.08 -16.99
CA TRP A 100 27.90 0.89 -15.88
C TRP A 100 28.67 2.20 -15.72
N LYS A 101 30.02 2.15 -15.76
CA LYS A 101 30.85 3.35 -15.69
C LYS A 101 30.59 4.33 -16.84
N LYS A 102 30.42 3.83 -18.07
CA LYS A 102 30.08 4.65 -19.23
C LYS A 102 28.66 5.23 -19.14
N ALA A 103 27.72 4.43 -18.66
CA ALA A 103 26.34 4.83 -18.43
C ALA A 103 26.28 6.00 -17.45
N VAL A 104 26.97 5.93 -16.29
CA VAL A 104 27.03 7.05 -15.35
C VAL A 104 27.51 8.34 -16.00
N ARG A 105 28.48 8.28 -16.92
CA ARG A 105 28.93 9.46 -17.66
C ARG A 105 27.83 10.05 -18.57
N LEU A 106 27.01 9.20 -19.20
CA LEU A 106 25.81 9.64 -19.94
C LEU A 106 24.79 10.29 -19.00
N LEU A 107 24.58 9.74 -17.79
CA LEU A 107 23.68 10.32 -16.79
C LEU A 107 24.14 11.70 -16.34
N LYS A 108 25.45 11.90 -16.13
CA LYS A 108 26.03 13.22 -15.84
C LYS A 108 25.76 14.21 -16.97
N ALA A 109 25.97 13.80 -18.22
CA ALA A 109 25.66 14.65 -19.37
C ALA A 109 24.15 14.99 -19.43
N SER A 110 23.28 14.02 -19.16
CA SER A 110 21.82 14.23 -19.08
C SER A 110 21.47 15.29 -18.04
N ALA A 111 22.00 15.17 -16.83
CA ALA A 111 21.80 16.15 -15.77
C ALA A 111 22.28 17.55 -16.18
N PHE A 112 23.50 17.65 -16.69
CA PHE A 112 24.11 18.90 -17.13
C PHE A 112 23.26 19.61 -18.21
N PHE A 113 22.84 18.89 -19.25
CA PHE A 113 22.04 19.47 -20.33
C PHE A 113 20.57 19.73 -19.96
N ASN A 114 20.09 19.19 -18.85
CA ASN A 114 18.83 19.63 -18.22
C ASN A 114 19.04 20.79 -17.21
N GLY A 115 20.24 21.39 -17.17
CA GLY A 115 20.54 22.53 -16.30
C GLY A 115 20.72 22.17 -14.82
N ARG A 116 20.98 20.89 -14.51
CA ARG A 116 21.13 20.39 -13.14
C ARG A 116 22.61 20.20 -12.79
N SER A 117 22.95 20.43 -11.51
CA SER A 117 24.29 20.22 -10.96
C SER A 117 24.51 18.83 -10.37
N SER A 118 23.48 17.97 -10.41
CA SER A 118 23.53 16.60 -9.91
C SER A 118 22.59 15.69 -10.72
N ILE A 119 22.95 14.41 -10.75
CA ILE A 119 22.11 13.35 -11.31
C ILE A 119 20.87 13.20 -10.42
N ASN A 120 19.70 12.97 -11.02
CA ASN A 120 18.46 12.65 -10.32
C ASN A 120 17.94 11.25 -10.74
N PRO A 121 16.92 10.71 -10.08
CA PRO A 121 16.42 9.38 -10.41
C PRO A 121 15.85 9.22 -11.83
N LEU A 122 15.35 10.29 -12.46
CA LEU A 122 14.83 10.21 -13.84
C LEU A 122 15.93 9.96 -14.88
N ASP A 123 17.16 10.42 -14.62
CA ASP A 123 18.30 10.11 -15.49
C ASP A 123 18.49 8.60 -15.64
N LEU A 124 18.23 7.83 -14.58
CA LEU A 124 18.39 6.37 -14.56
C LEU A 124 17.51 5.67 -15.61
N LEU A 125 16.42 6.30 -16.06
CA LEU A 125 15.52 5.74 -17.07
C LEU A 125 16.16 5.68 -18.46
N LEU A 126 17.25 6.44 -18.70
CA LEU A 126 18.04 6.35 -19.94
C LEU A 126 18.76 5.01 -20.09
N LEU A 127 18.91 4.26 -19.00
CA LEU A 127 19.58 2.97 -19.01
C LEU A 127 18.79 1.90 -19.77
N GLN A 128 17.49 2.14 -20.04
CA GLN A 128 16.68 1.27 -20.90
C GLN A 128 17.27 1.08 -22.30
N ASP A 129 18.03 2.05 -22.80
CA ASP A 129 18.68 1.99 -24.11
C ASP A 129 20.19 1.71 -24.01
N CYS A 130 20.69 1.40 -22.81
CA CYS A 130 22.10 1.09 -22.56
C CYS A 130 22.35 -0.37 -22.16
N LEU A 131 21.43 -0.97 -21.40
CA LEU A 131 21.73 -2.23 -20.70
C LEU A 131 21.48 -3.49 -21.55
N TRP A 132 20.60 -3.44 -22.55
CA TRP A 132 20.24 -4.61 -23.37
C TRP A 132 21.28 -4.94 -24.45
N ASN A 133 21.43 -6.22 -24.79
CA ASN A 133 22.39 -6.73 -25.78
C ASN A 133 21.75 -7.38 -27.02
N SER A 134 20.51 -7.84 -26.89
CA SER A 134 19.70 -8.58 -27.86
C SER A 134 18.26 -8.04 -27.87
N PRO A 135 17.47 -8.27 -28.94
CA PRO A 135 16.06 -7.90 -28.96
C PRO A 135 15.26 -8.47 -27.77
N GLU A 136 15.56 -9.69 -27.35
CA GLU A 136 14.92 -10.36 -26.22
C GLU A 136 15.29 -9.68 -24.89
N SER A 137 16.58 -9.41 -24.65
CA SER A 137 17.01 -8.68 -23.45
C SER A 137 16.53 -7.22 -23.42
N ARG A 138 16.20 -6.62 -24.57
CA ARG A 138 15.65 -5.25 -24.64
C ARG A 138 14.29 -5.16 -23.97
N ASP A 139 13.39 -6.09 -24.26
CA ASP A 139 12.05 -6.06 -23.70
C ASP A 139 12.09 -6.33 -22.19
N ASN A 140 12.97 -7.24 -21.75
CA ASN A 140 13.24 -7.48 -20.33
C ASN A 140 13.77 -6.22 -19.61
N VAL A 141 14.85 -5.61 -20.12
CA VAL A 141 15.43 -4.39 -19.56
C VAL A 141 14.40 -3.26 -19.50
N ARG A 142 13.56 -3.09 -20.52
CA ARG A 142 12.50 -2.08 -20.52
C ARG A 142 11.43 -2.37 -19.46
N SER A 143 11.06 -3.64 -19.27
CA SER A 143 10.16 -4.05 -18.19
C SER A 143 10.75 -3.73 -16.83
N ILE A 144 12.03 -4.05 -16.60
CA ILE A 144 12.74 -3.77 -15.35
C ILE A 144 12.84 -2.26 -15.10
N ILE A 145 13.18 -1.46 -16.12
CA ILE A 145 13.23 0.00 -15.98
C ILE A 145 11.84 0.57 -15.67
N ARG A 146 10.79 0.04 -16.29
CA ARG A 146 9.41 0.45 -16.01
C ARG A 146 9.04 0.12 -14.56
N ASP A 147 9.33 -1.09 -14.11
CA ASP A 147 9.08 -1.52 -12.73
C ASP A 147 9.85 -0.65 -11.71
N PHE A 148 11.15 -0.46 -11.95
CA PHE A 148 11.99 0.43 -11.17
C PHE A 148 11.43 1.87 -11.12
N ALA A 149 10.97 2.39 -12.25
CA ALA A 149 10.39 3.73 -12.32
C ALA A 149 9.15 3.88 -11.44
N LEU A 150 8.26 2.88 -11.46
CA LEU A 150 6.99 2.91 -10.75
C LEU A 150 7.13 2.68 -9.24
N HIS A 151 8.08 1.83 -8.82
CA HIS A 151 8.16 1.39 -7.43
C HIS A 151 9.38 1.93 -6.68
N HIS A 152 10.50 2.23 -7.35
CA HIS A 152 11.77 2.42 -6.65
C HIS A 152 12.44 3.77 -6.92
N ALA A 153 12.21 4.41 -8.07
CA ALA A 153 12.94 5.62 -8.47
C ALA A 153 12.84 6.75 -7.44
N PHE A 154 11.70 6.91 -6.79
CA PHE A 154 11.43 7.94 -5.79
C PHE A 154 10.87 7.36 -4.49
N ASP A 155 11.29 6.16 -4.07
CA ASP A 155 10.88 5.55 -2.78
C ASP A 155 9.38 5.16 -2.70
N GLN A 156 8.69 4.97 -3.83
CA GLN A 156 7.25 4.66 -3.83
C GLN A 156 6.92 3.38 -3.04
N GLN A 157 7.71 2.32 -3.21
CA GLN A 157 7.58 1.05 -2.50
C GLN A 157 7.77 1.20 -0.99
N ASP A 158 8.67 2.09 -0.57
CA ASP A 158 8.96 2.30 0.85
C ASP A 158 7.75 2.96 1.53
N VAL A 159 7.09 3.90 0.85
CA VAL A 159 5.82 4.50 1.30
C VAL A 159 4.71 3.45 1.34
N GLU A 160 4.57 2.62 0.30
CA GLU A 160 3.57 1.55 0.26
C GLU A 160 3.76 0.54 1.41
N LEU A 161 5.01 0.17 1.71
CA LEU A 161 5.35 -0.70 2.83
C LEU A 161 4.99 -0.04 4.17
N GLN A 162 5.31 1.23 4.36
CA GLN A 162 4.94 1.97 5.58
C GLN A 162 3.42 2.00 5.80
N ILE A 163 2.64 2.19 4.74
CA ILE A 163 1.16 2.15 4.80
C ILE A 163 0.69 0.75 5.19
N SER A 164 1.27 -0.28 4.57
CA SER A 164 0.89 -1.68 4.80
C SER A 164 1.19 -2.14 6.22
N MET A 165 2.39 -1.81 6.74
CA MET A 165 2.80 -2.13 8.11
C MET A 165 1.86 -1.49 9.14
N CYS A 166 1.51 -0.22 8.97
CA CYS A 166 0.56 0.45 9.88
C CYS A 166 -0.80 -0.25 9.89
N ARG A 167 -1.29 -0.71 8.74
CA ARG A 167 -2.56 -1.43 8.65
C ARG A 167 -2.47 -2.79 9.33
N GLU A 168 -1.40 -3.54 9.09
CA GLU A 168 -1.15 -4.85 9.71
C GLU A 168 -1.06 -4.73 11.25
N GLU A 169 -0.34 -3.73 11.77
CA GLU A 169 -0.24 -3.48 13.22
C GLU A 169 -1.62 -3.25 13.88
N LEU A 170 -2.51 -2.52 13.21
CA LEU A 170 -3.87 -2.28 13.73
C LEU A 170 -4.78 -3.50 13.59
N GLU A 171 -4.60 -4.28 12.53
CA GLU A 171 -5.30 -5.56 12.34
C GLU A 171 -4.89 -6.60 13.39
N ASP A 172 -3.61 -6.64 13.76
CA ASP A 172 -3.09 -7.46 14.85
C ASP A 172 -3.70 -7.07 16.21
N ILE A 173 -3.79 -5.77 16.50
CA ILE A 173 -4.46 -5.28 17.72
C ILE A 173 -5.92 -5.71 17.73
N GLN A 174 -6.63 -5.53 16.61
CA GLN A 174 -8.04 -5.90 16.48
C GLN A 174 -8.22 -7.41 16.68
N THR A 175 -7.41 -8.23 16.03
CA THR A 175 -7.43 -9.70 16.17
C THR A 175 -7.17 -10.13 17.61
N HIS A 176 -6.21 -9.48 18.28
CA HIS A 176 -5.89 -9.78 19.67
C HIS A 176 -7.02 -9.38 20.65
N ILE A 177 -7.73 -8.28 20.39
CA ILE A 177 -8.93 -7.90 21.15
C ILE A 177 -10.02 -8.97 20.98
N GLU A 178 -10.26 -9.39 19.73
CA GLU A 178 -11.26 -10.40 19.38
C GLU A 178 -10.98 -11.76 20.04
N SER A 179 -9.75 -12.24 19.96
CA SER A 179 -9.37 -13.52 20.57
C SER A 179 -9.44 -13.50 22.11
N THR A 180 -9.28 -12.33 22.71
CA THR A 180 -9.28 -12.17 24.18
C THR A 180 -10.69 -12.06 24.75
N TYR A 181 -11.58 -11.31 24.08
CA TYR A 181 -12.87 -10.91 24.65
C TYR A 181 -14.10 -11.47 23.94
N SER A 182 -13.97 -12.12 22.79
CA SER A 182 -15.12 -12.69 22.09
C SER A 182 -15.86 -13.72 22.94
N VAL A 183 -17.19 -13.72 22.83
CA VAL A 183 -18.05 -14.70 23.49
C VAL A 183 -18.00 -16.02 22.72
N VAL A 184 -17.08 -16.91 23.13
CA VAL A 184 -16.98 -18.28 22.61
C VAL A 184 -17.97 -19.18 23.36
N LEU A 185 -18.90 -19.78 22.63
CA LEU A 185 -19.90 -20.68 23.18
C LEU A 185 -19.34 -22.10 23.31
N SER A 186 -19.55 -22.71 24.48
CA SER A 186 -19.23 -24.11 24.71
C SER A 186 -20.42 -25.00 24.38
N GLN A 187 -20.14 -26.14 23.75
CA GLN A 187 -21.15 -27.14 23.41
C GLN A 187 -21.05 -28.32 24.38
N ASP A 188 -22.17 -28.70 24.97
CA ASP A 188 -22.26 -29.99 25.66
C ASP A 188 -22.20 -31.14 24.64
N ALA A 189 -21.40 -32.16 24.92
CA ALA A 189 -21.40 -33.39 24.14
C ALA A 189 -22.83 -33.99 24.13
N PRO A 190 -23.37 -34.40 22.96
CA PRO A 190 -24.73 -34.91 22.88
C PRO A 190 -24.84 -36.22 23.65
N THR A 191 -25.29 -36.13 24.91
CA THR A 191 -25.63 -37.29 25.74
C THR A 191 -27.08 -37.68 25.47
N GLY A 192 -27.29 -38.34 24.32
CA GLY A 192 -28.57 -39.00 23.99
C GLY A 192 -29.08 -38.75 22.56
N LEU A 193 -29.84 -39.72 22.04
CA LEU A 193 -30.26 -39.86 20.64
C LEU A 193 -31.19 -38.75 20.08
N LEU A 194 -31.67 -37.79 20.89
CA LEU A 194 -32.77 -36.88 20.51
C LEU A 194 -32.75 -35.50 21.22
N LYS A 195 -31.59 -34.95 21.60
CA LYS A 195 -31.52 -33.62 22.21
C LYS A 195 -30.92 -32.57 21.27
N LYS A 196 -31.64 -31.44 21.17
CA LYS A 196 -31.21 -30.17 20.55
C LYS A 196 -29.85 -29.77 21.14
N HIS A 197 -28.90 -29.37 20.29
CA HIS A 197 -27.63 -28.78 20.74
C HIS A 197 -27.94 -27.56 21.60
N VAL A 198 -27.47 -27.57 22.85
CA VAL A 198 -27.60 -26.43 23.77
C VAL A 198 -26.21 -25.83 23.92
N GLN A 199 -26.10 -24.54 23.64
CA GLN A 199 -24.86 -23.80 23.86
C GLN A 199 -24.84 -23.21 25.28
N HIS A 200 -23.64 -23.07 25.83
CA HIS A 200 -23.43 -22.51 27.15
C HIS A 200 -22.35 -21.42 27.17
N TYR A 201 -22.65 -20.35 27.89
CA TYR A 201 -21.73 -19.28 28.25
C TYR A 201 -22.16 -18.70 29.61
N ASP A 202 -21.20 -18.45 30.50
CA ASP A 202 -21.52 -17.91 31.81
C ASP A 202 -21.74 -16.40 31.76
N ILE A 203 -22.95 -15.95 32.14
CA ILE A 203 -23.35 -14.54 32.22
C ILE A 203 -23.56 -14.13 33.69
N SER A 204 -23.09 -14.93 34.64
CA SER A 204 -23.26 -14.68 36.08
C SER A 204 -22.51 -13.43 36.53
N SER A 205 -21.31 -13.19 35.97
CA SER A 205 -20.43 -12.05 36.24
C SER A 205 -20.91 -10.73 35.61
N ALA A 206 -21.89 -10.77 34.71
CA ALA A 206 -22.36 -9.59 33.97
C ALA A 206 -22.83 -8.44 34.87
N ASN A 207 -22.44 -7.22 34.50
CA ASN A 207 -22.93 -6.00 35.14
C ASN A 207 -24.42 -5.77 34.80
N SER A 208 -25.13 -5.13 35.73
CA SER A 208 -26.56 -4.79 35.57
C SER A 208 -26.70 -3.31 35.25
N TYR A 209 -27.33 -3.03 34.12
CA TYR A 209 -27.52 -1.69 33.56
C TYR A 209 -29.00 -1.31 33.51
N GLN A 210 -29.25 -0.02 33.31
CA GLN A 210 -30.57 0.56 33.13
C GLN A 210 -30.55 1.52 31.95
N VAL A 211 -31.55 1.42 31.07
CA VAL A 211 -31.79 2.36 29.98
C VAL A 211 -33.21 2.90 30.12
N GLY A 212 -33.35 4.21 30.29
CA GLY A 212 -34.63 4.85 30.59
C GLY A 212 -35.25 4.26 31.87
N THR A 213 -36.43 3.65 31.76
CA THR A 213 -37.13 3.00 32.88
C THR A 213 -36.81 1.50 33.01
N THR A 214 -36.13 0.91 32.04
CA THR A 214 -35.91 -0.54 31.94
C THR A 214 -34.65 -0.94 32.70
N LYS A 215 -34.80 -1.75 33.75
CA LYS A 215 -33.72 -2.25 34.61
C LYS A 215 -33.38 -3.71 34.32
N GLY A 216 -32.23 -4.18 34.79
CA GLY A 216 -31.83 -5.59 34.68
C GLY A 216 -31.30 -5.95 33.29
N LEU A 217 -30.73 -4.95 32.60
CA LEU A 217 -30.12 -5.12 31.30
C LEU A 217 -28.65 -5.52 31.45
N VAL A 218 -28.14 -6.31 30.51
CA VAL A 218 -26.73 -6.67 30.36
C VAL A 218 -26.20 -5.94 29.14
N LYS A 219 -24.94 -5.49 29.19
CA LYS A 219 -24.27 -4.81 28.08
C LYS A 219 -23.38 -5.80 27.32
N LEU A 220 -23.57 -5.88 26.01
CA LEU A 220 -22.64 -6.54 25.09
C LEU A 220 -21.92 -5.47 24.27
N VAL A 221 -20.60 -5.51 24.28
CA VAL A 221 -19.73 -4.64 23.48
C VAL A 221 -19.57 -5.27 22.10
N LEU A 222 -19.72 -4.48 21.04
CA LEU A 222 -19.44 -4.92 19.68
C LEU A 222 -17.96 -4.69 19.44
N LEU A 223 -17.20 -5.75 19.17
CA LEU A 223 -15.74 -5.68 19.05
C LEU A 223 -15.31 -5.09 17.71
N GLN A 224 -16.13 -5.24 16.67
CA GLN A 224 -15.83 -4.80 15.31
C GLN A 224 -16.65 -3.55 14.90
N SER A 225 -16.03 -2.72 14.06
CA SER A 225 -16.72 -1.61 13.39
C SER A 225 -17.83 -2.15 12.47
N ASN A 226 -18.98 -1.48 12.44
CA ASN A 226 -20.14 -1.97 11.69
C ASN A 226 -20.98 -0.82 11.08
N MET A 227 -21.86 -1.15 10.13
CA MET A 227 -22.76 -0.16 9.51
C MET A 227 -23.90 0.29 10.43
N SER A 228 -24.22 -0.54 11.43
CA SER A 228 -25.21 -0.43 12.51
C SER A 228 -25.88 -1.79 12.69
N VAL A 229 -26.28 -2.14 13.92
CA VAL A 229 -27.11 -3.32 14.20
C VAL A 229 -28.61 -3.01 14.25
N SER A 230 -28.99 -1.76 13.99
CA SER A 230 -30.37 -1.30 14.02
C SER A 230 -30.68 -0.39 12.83
N GLU A 231 -31.82 -0.60 12.17
CA GLU A 231 -32.28 0.30 11.09
C GLU A 231 -32.59 1.72 11.59
N SER A 232 -32.88 1.86 12.88
CA SER A 232 -33.25 3.14 13.50
C SER A 232 -32.06 3.99 13.92
N ASP A 233 -30.88 3.40 14.07
CA ASP A 233 -29.64 4.09 14.44
C ASP A 233 -28.67 4.06 13.26
N LYS A 234 -28.10 5.21 12.91
CA LYS A 234 -27.20 5.32 11.76
C LYS A 234 -25.77 5.44 12.23
N GLY A 235 -24.94 4.47 11.86
CA GLY A 235 -23.50 4.49 12.11
C GLY A 235 -23.02 3.36 13.00
N ASP A 236 -21.78 3.50 13.47
CA ASP A 236 -21.07 2.46 14.22
C ASP A 236 -21.76 2.18 15.57
N SER A 237 -22.32 0.97 15.70
CA SER A 237 -22.88 0.49 16.96
C SER A 237 -21.74 -0.01 17.85
N ARG A 238 -21.60 0.54 19.05
CA ARG A 238 -20.48 0.26 19.97
C ARG A 238 -20.84 -0.78 21.01
N TRP A 239 -22.06 -0.71 21.54
CA TRP A 239 -22.60 -1.70 22.47
C TRP A 239 -24.12 -1.80 22.36
N VAL A 240 -24.67 -2.87 22.92
CA VAL A 240 -26.11 -3.10 23.06
C VAL A 240 -26.48 -3.49 24.47
N TYR A 241 -27.67 -3.08 24.92
CA TYR A 241 -28.25 -3.46 26.19
C TYR A 241 -29.41 -4.43 25.98
N LEU A 242 -29.37 -5.58 26.66
CA LEU A 242 -30.29 -6.70 26.48
C LEU A 242 -30.83 -7.20 27.81
N PRO A 243 -32.09 -7.65 27.90
CA PRO A 243 -32.58 -8.35 29.09
C PRO A 243 -31.79 -9.64 29.34
N LYS A 244 -31.28 -9.83 30.56
CA LYS A 244 -30.43 -10.99 30.92
C LYS A 244 -31.08 -12.35 30.60
N ASN A 245 -32.39 -12.46 30.83
CA ASN A 245 -33.15 -13.69 30.60
C ASN A 245 -33.25 -14.03 29.10
N ASP A 246 -33.45 -13.01 28.27
CA ASP A 246 -33.61 -13.19 26.82
C ASP A 246 -32.27 -13.52 26.16
N LEU A 247 -31.19 -12.85 26.60
CA LEU A 247 -29.83 -13.20 26.18
C LEU A 247 -29.48 -14.65 26.55
N SER A 248 -29.81 -15.08 27.78
CA SER A 248 -29.59 -16.47 28.22
C SER A 248 -30.36 -17.49 27.37
N LYS A 249 -31.54 -17.11 26.84
CA LYS A 249 -32.34 -17.96 25.96
C LYS A 249 -31.71 -18.05 24.56
N VAL A 250 -31.30 -16.93 23.99
CA VAL A 250 -30.64 -16.89 22.68
C VAL A 250 -29.32 -17.64 22.66
N ILE A 251 -28.52 -17.53 23.73
CA ILE A 251 -27.31 -18.34 23.87
C ILE A 251 -27.70 -19.82 23.81
N LYS A 252 -28.60 -20.30 24.66
CA LYS A 252 -29.02 -21.71 24.68
C LYS A 252 -29.56 -22.22 23.35
N GLU A 253 -30.24 -21.36 22.59
CA GLU A 253 -30.84 -21.70 21.30
C GLU A 253 -29.87 -21.60 20.12
N GLY A 254 -28.68 -21.01 20.32
CA GLY A 254 -27.66 -20.83 19.29
C GLY A 254 -27.99 -19.72 18.29
N GLY A 255 -28.70 -18.68 18.74
CA GLY A 255 -29.15 -17.57 17.90
C GLY A 255 -30.62 -17.22 18.12
N GLY A 256 -31.05 -16.09 17.57
CA GLY A 256 -32.43 -15.60 17.67
C GLY A 256 -32.55 -14.08 17.66
N GLU A 257 -33.79 -13.61 17.72
CA GLU A 257 -34.11 -12.17 17.77
C GLU A 257 -34.38 -11.74 19.22
N ILE A 258 -33.75 -10.65 19.65
CA ILE A 258 -33.95 -10.04 20.98
C ILE A 258 -34.31 -8.56 20.79
N TYR A 259 -35.20 -8.06 21.63
CA TYR A 259 -35.44 -6.63 21.71
C TYR A 259 -34.49 -5.99 22.73
N GLY A 260 -33.78 -4.96 22.30
CA GLY A 260 -32.78 -4.28 23.12
C GLY A 260 -32.57 -2.83 22.71
N TYR A 261 -31.59 -2.21 23.35
CA TYR A 261 -31.19 -0.84 23.10
C TYR A 261 -29.79 -0.82 22.51
N VAL A 262 -29.53 0.09 21.57
CA VAL A 262 -28.20 0.28 20.96
C VAL A 262 -27.60 1.55 21.54
N ASN A 263 -26.32 1.50 21.90
CA ASN A 263 -25.60 2.62 22.52
C ASN A 263 -26.39 3.20 23.71
N GLN A 264 -26.63 4.51 23.75
CA GLN A 264 -27.46 5.16 24.78
C GLN A 264 -28.88 5.50 24.28
N ASN A 265 -29.29 4.95 23.14
CA ASN A 265 -30.60 5.23 22.57
C ASN A 265 -31.71 4.60 23.43
N THR A 266 -32.78 5.35 23.69
CA THR A 266 -33.93 4.87 24.46
C THR A 266 -34.98 4.19 23.59
N ASN A 267 -34.82 4.21 22.28
CA ASN A 267 -35.66 3.46 21.36
C ASN A 267 -35.27 1.99 21.35
N ILE A 268 -36.24 1.13 21.68
CA ILE A 268 -36.05 -0.30 21.59
C ILE A 268 -36.01 -0.74 20.12
N CYS A 269 -35.09 -1.62 19.78
CA CYS A 269 -34.94 -2.16 18.44
C CYS A 269 -34.74 -3.67 18.48
N ARG A 270 -34.99 -4.30 17.33
CA ARG A 270 -34.86 -5.74 17.16
C ARG A 270 -33.44 -6.06 16.72
N LEU A 271 -32.74 -6.86 17.52
CA LEU A 271 -31.36 -7.25 17.32
C LEU A 271 -31.32 -8.75 17.01
N THR A 272 -30.58 -9.13 15.98
CA THR A 272 -30.51 -10.51 15.51
C THR A 272 -29.16 -11.10 15.90
N PHE A 273 -29.18 -12.22 16.61
CA PHE A 273 -27.99 -12.96 17.02
C PHE A 273 -27.91 -14.29 16.31
N ASP A 274 -26.67 -14.74 16.12
CA ASP A 274 -26.34 -16.00 15.46
C ASP A 274 -25.03 -16.54 16.05
N VAL A 275 -24.63 -17.74 15.63
CA VAL A 275 -23.36 -18.36 16.00
C VAL A 275 -22.53 -18.59 14.75
N ASP A 276 -21.28 -18.14 14.76
CA ASP A 276 -20.38 -18.32 13.63
C ASP A 276 -19.80 -19.75 13.55
N ALA A 277 -18.92 -20.00 12.58
CA ALA A 277 -18.29 -21.31 12.38
C ALA A 277 -17.33 -21.72 13.51
N GLU A 278 -16.84 -20.77 14.30
CA GLU A 278 -15.90 -20.97 15.40
C GLU A 278 -16.60 -21.02 16.77
N ASN A 279 -17.94 -20.98 16.78
CA ASN A 279 -18.82 -20.92 17.95
C ASN A 279 -18.81 -19.58 18.69
N HIS A 280 -18.41 -18.49 18.05
CA HIS A 280 -18.63 -17.17 18.62
C HIS A 280 -20.08 -16.76 18.51
N LEU A 281 -20.61 -16.17 19.58
CA LEU A 281 -21.85 -15.41 19.50
C LEU A 281 -21.60 -14.15 18.67
N VAL A 282 -22.39 -13.94 17.62
CA VAL A 282 -22.32 -12.75 16.78
C VAL A 282 -23.66 -12.04 16.72
N ILE A 283 -23.63 -10.71 16.61
CA ILE A 283 -24.80 -9.89 16.29
C ILE A 283 -24.77 -9.54 14.80
N LYS A 284 -25.91 -9.61 14.12
CA LYS A 284 -26.00 -9.24 12.70
C LYS A 284 -26.16 -7.73 12.55
N ASP A 285 -25.38 -7.13 11.66
CA ASP A 285 -25.57 -5.76 11.22
C ASP A 285 -26.70 -5.65 10.16
N ILE A 286 -27.02 -4.43 9.74
CA ILE A 286 -28.03 -4.16 8.69
C ILE A 286 -27.67 -4.76 7.32
N ALA A 287 -26.42 -5.15 7.11
CA ALA A 287 -25.95 -5.85 5.92
C ALA A 287 -25.90 -7.39 6.11
N ASN A 288 -26.45 -7.89 7.22
CA ASN A 288 -26.47 -9.30 7.63
C ASN A 288 -25.07 -9.91 7.84
N ARG A 289 -24.06 -9.09 8.15
CA ARG A 289 -22.71 -9.51 8.54
C ARG A 289 -22.67 -9.80 10.03
N GLY A 290 -21.98 -10.85 10.44
CA GLY A 290 -21.75 -11.15 11.85
C GLY A 290 -20.70 -10.21 12.44
N VAL A 291 -21.02 -9.61 13.58
CA VAL A 291 -20.15 -8.74 14.35
C VAL A 291 -19.89 -9.44 15.69
N LEU A 292 -18.62 -9.65 16.03
CA LEU A 292 -18.25 -10.28 17.30
C LEU A 292 -18.67 -9.42 18.49
N VAL A 293 -19.15 -10.08 19.55
CA VAL A 293 -19.55 -9.42 20.79
C VAL A 293 -18.75 -9.91 21.98
N ALA A 294 -18.56 -9.01 22.96
CA ALA A 294 -17.97 -9.27 24.26
C ALA A 294 -18.96 -8.94 25.38
N LEU A 295 -18.91 -9.69 26.48
CA LEU A 295 -19.71 -9.42 27.66
C LEU A 295 -19.02 -8.36 28.54
N ALA A 296 -19.73 -7.28 28.90
CA ALA A 296 -19.23 -6.33 29.89
C ALA A 296 -19.54 -6.84 31.30
N ASP A 297 -18.54 -7.41 31.94
CA ASP A 297 -18.63 -8.00 33.28
C ASP A 297 -17.89 -7.20 34.35
N LYS A 298 -17.77 -7.77 35.54
CA LYS A 298 -17.10 -7.13 36.68
C LYS A 298 -15.58 -7.13 36.57
N GLU A 299 -15.00 -8.00 35.77
CA GLU A 299 -13.55 -8.06 35.55
C GLU A 299 -13.13 -6.91 34.62
N GLY A 300 -13.98 -6.60 33.63
CA GLY A 300 -13.80 -5.47 32.73
C GLY A 300 -12.60 -5.67 31.81
N LEU A 301 -12.00 -4.56 31.36
CA LEU A 301 -10.81 -4.61 30.51
C LEU A 301 -9.55 -4.74 31.35
N ASP A 302 -8.62 -5.59 30.93
CA ASP A 302 -7.29 -5.67 31.54
C ASP A 302 -6.55 -4.35 31.25
N SER A 303 -6.26 -3.59 32.31
CA SER A 303 -5.65 -2.27 32.19
C SER A 303 -4.23 -2.31 31.61
N SER A 304 -3.49 -3.41 31.79
CA SER A 304 -2.15 -3.57 31.21
C SER A 304 -2.25 -3.84 29.70
N LEU A 305 -3.14 -4.75 29.28
CA LEU A 305 -3.36 -5.02 27.85
C LEU A 305 -3.93 -3.80 27.13
N TYR A 306 -4.87 -3.10 27.76
CA TYR A 306 -5.44 -1.85 27.25
C TYR A 306 -4.35 -0.84 26.91
N GLN A 307 -3.46 -0.59 27.86
CA GLN A 307 -2.40 0.40 27.71
C GLN A 307 -1.41 -0.01 26.60
N GLN A 308 -1.14 -1.31 26.44
CA GLN A 308 -0.33 -1.83 25.35
C GLN A 308 -0.99 -1.60 23.99
N TRP A 309 -2.27 -1.93 23.82
CA TRP A 309 -3.00 -1.68 22.58
C TRP A 309 -3.08 -0.19 22.24
N SER A 310 -3.37 0.65 23.24
CA SER A 310 -3.43 2.10 23.08
C SER A 310 -2.09 2.69 22.64
N THR A 311 -0.99 2.24 23.24
CA THR A 311 0.37 2.68 22.87
C THR A 311 0.72 2.24 21.44
N LYS A 312 0.47 0.98 21.09
CA LYS A 312 0.72 0.48 19.72
C LYS A 312 -0.14 1.21 18.67
N ALA A 313 -1.40 1.51 19.00
CA ALA A 313 -2.28 2.27 18.12
C ALA A 313 -1.75 3.71 17.87
N ASP A 314 -1.16 4.34 18.88
CA ASP A 314 -0.51 5.65 18.75
C ASP A 314 0.79 5.58 17.92
N GLU A 315 1.57 4.52 18.10
CA GLU A 315 2.76 4.26 17.28
C GLU A 315 2.37 4.06 15.81
N ALA A 316 1.37 3.23 15.51
CA ALA A 316 0.85 3.02 14.16
C ALA A 316 0.39 4.33 13.50
N MET A 317 -0.36 5.18 14.22
CA MET A 317 -0.78 6.49 13.69
C MET A 317 0.40 7.43 13.43
N THR A 318 1.45 7.37 14.25
CA THR A 318 2.67 8.13 14.04
C THR A 318 3.41 7.64 12.79
N GLN A 319 3.49 6.32 12.56
CA GLN A 319 4.05 5.74 11.34
C GLN A 319 3.26 6.19 10.10
N LEU A 320 1.93 6.22 10.16
CA LEU A 320 1.09 6.67 9.05
C LEU A 320 1.29 8.17 8.72
N GLN A 321 1.50 9.01 9.75
CA GLN A 321 1.87 10.41 9.55
C GLN A 321 3.24 10.57 8.88
N ASN A 322 4.20 9.72 9.26
CA ASN A 322 5.51 9.69 8.61
C ASN A 322 5.40 9.26 7.15
N ALA A 323 4.54 8.28 6.83
CA ALA A 323 4.26 7.87 5.46
C ALA A 323 3.65 9.01 4.62
N ASP A 324 2.74 9.81 5.19
CA ASP A 324 2.19 11.01 4.53
C ASP A 324 3.27 12.05 4.22
N TYR A 325 4.13 12.36 5.19
CA TYR A 325 5.27 13.26 4.95
C TYR A 325 6.22 12.71 3.87
N HIS A 326 6.50 11.41 3.93
CA HIS A 326 7.36 10.74 2.97
C HIS A 326 6.79 10.84 1.55
N LEU A 327 5.51 10.51 1.36
CA LEU A 327 4.84 10.63 0.06
C LEU A 327 4.86 12.06 -0.50
N ARG A 328 4.69 13.08 0.34
CA ARG A 328 4.79 14.48 -0.10
C ARG A 328 6.19 14.81 -0.61
N LYS A 329 7.22 14.30 0.07
CA LYS A 329 8.61 14.44 -0.36
C LYS A 329 8.86 13.72 -1.69
N VAL A 330 8.42 12.46 -1.80
CA VAL A 330 8.48 11.66 -3.04
C VAL A 330 7.88 12.43 -4.22
N ARG A 331 6.68 12.98 -4.07
CA ARG A 331 6.00 13.76 -5.12
C ARG A 331 6.75 15.06 -5.45
N SER A 332 7.23 15.77 -4.43
CA SER A 332 8.04 16.98 -4.60
C SER A 332 9.33 16.69 -5.37
N ASP A 333 10.03 15.61 -5.05
CA ASP A 333 11.28 15.22 -5.68
C ASP A 333 11.03 14.76 -7.13
N PHE A 334 9.93 14.04 -7.39
CA PHE A 334 9.50 13.65 -8.74
C PHE A 334 9.17 14.88 -9.60
N HIS A 335 8.36 15.81 -9.10
CA HIS A 335 8.01 17.03 -9.86
C HIS A 335 9.21 17.96 -10.03
N GLY A 336 10.10 18.04 -9.04
CA GLY A 336 11.36 18.79 -9.14
C GLY A 336 12.35 18.19 -10.13
N ALA A 337 12.21 16.91 -10.46
CA ALA A 337 13.00 16.22 -11.49
C ALA A 337 12.50 16.51 -12.92
N LEU A 338 11.31 17.08 -13.08
CA LEU A 338 10.69 17.43 -14.36
C LEU A 338 10.84 18.95 -14.66
N PRO A 339 10.86 19.35 -15.96
CA PRO A 339 10.82 18.51 -17.15
C PRO A 339 12.17 17.81 -17.41
N HIS A 340 12.14 16.72 -18.17
CA HIS A 340 13.33 15.96 -18.53
C HIS A 340 13.41 15.74 -20.04
N SER A 341 14.46 16.25 -20.68
CA SER A 341 14.54 16.36 -22.15
C SER A 341 14.85 15.06 -22.89
N PHE A 342 15.41 14.06 -22.19
CA PHE A 342 15.96 12.85 -22.82
C PHE A 342 15.15 11.58 -22.56
N ILE A 343 14.04 11.66 -21.84
CA ILE A 343 13.18 10.49 -21.56
C ILE A 343 11.84 10.65 -22.29
N ASP A 344 11.25 9.51 -22.67
CA ASP A 344 9.89 9.49 -23.21
C ASP A 344 8.91 9.93 -22.12
N THR A 345 7.96 10.80 -22.49
CA THR A 345 6.91 11.32 -21.61
C THR A 345 5.93 10.26 -21.10
N ASP A 346 5.84 9.10 -21.76
CA ASP A 346 4.95 8.00 -21.33
C ASP A 346 5.29 7.48 -19.93
N LEU A 347 6.58 7.32 -19.62
CA LEU A 347 7.03 6.81 -18.31
C LEU A 347 6.71 7.80 -17.18
N PRO A 348 7.12 9.09 -17.21
CA PRO A 348 6.71 10.06 -16.22
C PRO A 348 5.19 10.20 -16.07
N THR A 349 4.43 10.10 -17.16
CA THR A 349 2.97 10.13 -17.10
C THR A 349 2.43 8.94 -16.31
N THR A 350 2.97 7.73 -16.56
CA THR A 350 2.59 6.52 -15.81
C THR A 350 3.01 6.63 -14.34
N MET A 351 4.20 7.18 -14.05
CA MET A 351 4.67 7.41 -12.68
C MET A 351 3.74 8.35 -11.89
N GLU A 352 3.27 9.44 -12.52
CA GLU A 352 2.32 10.36 -11.87
C GLU A 352 1.00 9.66 -11.52
N VAL A 353 0.50 8.78 -12.41
CA VAL A 353 -0.70 7.98 -12.12
C VAL A 353 -0.47 7.09 -10.89
N GLY A 354 0.65 6.36 -10.83
CA GLY A 354 0.99 5.52 -9.67
C GLY A 354 1.13 6.31 -8.37
N LEU A 355 1.74 7.50 -8.41
CA LEU A 355 1.83 8.39 -7.23
C LEU A 355 0.46 8.88 -6.77
N GLN A 356 -0.47 9.12 -7.70
CA GLN A 356 -1.83 9.54 -7.38
C GLN A 356 -2.67 8.38 -6.79
N GLU A 357 -2.46 7.16 -7.28
CA GLU A 357 -3.06 5.95 -6.70
C GLU A 357 -2.58 5.72 -5.28
N LEU A 358 -1.26 5.84 -5.04
CA LEU A 358 -0.65 5.72 -3.71
C LEU A 358 -1.16 6.78 -2.73
N LEU A 359 -1.38 8.01 -3.19
CA LEU A 359 -2.01 9.07 -2.38
C LEU A 359 -3.45 8.70 -1.99
N THR A 360 -4.22 8.20 -2.95
CA THR A 360 -5.61 7.78 -2.70
C THR A 360 -5.67 6.62 -1.71
N GLN A 361 -4.75 5.66 -1.83
CA GLN A 361 -4.60 4.56 -0.89
C GLN A 361 -4.26 5.07 0.52
N LEU A 362 -3.27 5.95 0.66
CA LEU A 362 -2.89 6.55 1.94
C LEU A 362 -4.08 7.26 2.61
N GLU A 363 -4.83 8.08 1.86
CA GLU A 363 -6.01 8.79 2.37
C GLU A 363 -7.11 7.83 2.84
N ALA A 364 -7.36 6.77 2.06
CA ALA A 364 -8.33 5.74 2.44
C ALA A 364 -7.90 4.98 3.71
N THR A 365 -6.64 4.55 3.77
CA THR A 365 -6.07 3.87 4.93
C THR A 365 -6.11 4.78 6.17
N LYS A 366 -5.82 6.07 6.04
CA LYS A 366 -5.92 7.02 7.15
C LYS A 366 -7.32 7.08 7.76
N VAL A 367 -8.35 7.16 6.94
CA VAL A 367 -9.74 7.17 7.42
C VAL A 367 -10.12 5.86 8.12
N GLU A 368 -9.62 4.72 7.63
CA GLU A 368 -9.82 3.41 8.24
C GLU A 368 -9.09 3.30 9.59
N CYS A 369 -7.80 3.59 9.61
CA CYS A 369 -6.96 3.56 10.80
C CYS A 369 -7.48 4.49 11.89
N GLU A 370 -7.92 5.71 11.55
CA GLU A 370 -8.50 6.65 12.51
C GLU A 370 -9.73 6.08 13.22
N LYS A 371 -10.58 5.32 12.51
CA LYS A 371 -11.75 4.65 13.11
C LYS A 371 -11.32 3.52 14.05
N THR A 372 -10.36 2.69 13.64
CA THR A 372 -9.84 1.59 14.46
C THR A 372 -9.18 2.13 15.73
N VAL A 373 -8.29 3.11 15.60
CA VAL A 373 -7.62 3.74 16.75
C VAL A 373 -8.62 4.43 17.67
N PHE A 374 -9.63 5.11 17.12
CA PHE A 374 -10.71 5.68 17.94
C PHE A 374 -11.39 4.60 18.81
N ARG A 375 -11.74 3.46 18.21
CA ARG A 375 -12.38 2.35 18.95
C ARG A 375 -11.46 1.75 20.00
N VAL A 376 -10.19 1.51 19.65
CA VAL A 376 -9.19 1.01 20.61
C VAL A 376 -9.04 1.97 21.79
N LYS A 377 -8.98 3.29 21.57
CA LYS A 377 -8.81 4.31 22.61
C LYS A 377 -10.02 4.59 23.50
N HIS A 378 -11.20 4.10 23.13
CA HIS A 378 -12.42 4.23 23.92
C HIS A 378 -12.96 2.86 24.34
N LEU A 379 -12.13 1.81 24.22
CA LEU A 379 -12.56 0.45 24.52
C LEU A 379 -12.87 0.29 26.01
N ASP A 380 -12.15 0.99 26.89
CA ASP A 380 -12.46 1.06 28.31
C ASP A 380 -13.87 1.62 28.57
N GLU A 381 -14.25 2.71 27.89
CA GLU A 381 -15.62 3.26 27.96
C GLU A 381 -16.66 2.26 27.47
N PHE A 382 -16.32 1.45 26.46
CA PHE A 382 -17.25 0.45 25.94
C PHE A 382 -17.50 -0.64 26.98
N PHE A 383 -16.51 -1.01 27.78
CA PHE A 383 -16.63 -2.00 28.86
C PHE A 383 -17.14 -1.43 30.20
N ALA A 384 -17.05 -0.11 30.43
CA ALA A 384 -17.41 0.59 31.68
C ALA A 384 -18.88 0.54 32.16
#